data_AF-A0A925PFN5-F1
#
_entry.id   AF-A0A925PFN5-F1
#
_cell.length_a   1.000
_cell.length_b   1.000
_cell.length_c   1.000
_cell.angle_alpha   90.00
_cell.angle_beta   90.00
_cell.angle_gamma   90.00
#
_symmetry.space_group_name_H-M   'P 1'
#
loop_
_entity.id
_entity.type
_entity.pdbx_description
1 polymer ?
#
loop_
_entity_poly.entity_id
_entity_poly.type
_entity_poly.pdbx_seq_one_letter_code
_entity_poly.pdbx_strand_id
1 'polypeptide(L)'
;SLVTEFARDINRTAEYYQQQNKGVSIDKIFITGGGAKLNNMIESLAKKLDMPAVLHDPLTKLKIPTSFDKKQLQKIAPQLGTAIGLALRGGSQ
;
A
#
# COMPACT_ATOMS: atom_id res chain seq x y z
N SER A 1 -12.97 -9.15 -14.00
CA SER A 1 -11.59 -9.51 -13.60
C SER A 1 -11.43 -9.19 -12.13
N LEU A 2 -10.65 -9.97 -11.39
CA LEU A 2 -10.43 -9.78 -9.94
C LEU A 2 -10.10 -8.34 -9.57
N VAL A 3 -9.22 -7.68 -10.34
CA VAL A 3 -8.84 -6.28 -10.10
C VAL A 3 -10.01 -5.30 -10.29
N THR A 4 -10.97 -5.61 -11.17
CA THR A 4 -12.15 -4.75 -11.37
C THR A 4 -13.14 -4.87 -10.21
N GLU A 5 -13.35 -6.07 -9.70
CA GLU A 5 -14.16 -6.28 -8.48
C GLU A 5 -13.50 -5.59 -7.29
N PHE A 6 -12.19 -5.77 -7.13
CA PHE A 6 -11.44 -5.12 -6.06
C PHE A 6 -11.49 -3.59 -6.15
N ALA A 7 -11.34 -3.00 -7.35
CA ALA A 7 -11.48 -1.56 -7.53
C ALA A 7 -12.88 -1.05 -7.13
N ARG A 8 -13.93 -1.82 -7.46
CA ARG A 8 -15.30 -1.47 -7.08
C ARG A 8 -15.48 -1.46 -5.56
N ASP A 9 -14.93 -2.46 -4.87
CA ASP A 9 -15.00 -2.55 -3.41
C ASP A 9 -14.22 -1.42 -2.73
N ILE A 10 -13.06 -1.06 -3.28
CA ILE A 10 -12.27 0.11 -2.83
C ILE A 10 -13.10 1.39 -2.97
N ASN A 11 -13.67 1.68 -4.14
CA ASN A 11 -14.47 2.89 -4.37
C ASN A 11 -15.66 2.96 -3.41
N ARG A 12 -16.40 1.86 -3.26
CA ARG A 12 -17.54 1.79 -2.33
C ARG A 12 -17.12 2.10 -0.89
N THR A 13 -15.97 1.58 -0.46
CA THR A 13 -15.43 1.83 0.89
C THR A 13 -15.01 3.29 1.05
N ALA A 14 -14.37 3.86 0.04
CA ALA A 14 -13.93 5.26 0.00
C ALA A 14 -15.13 6.22 0.06
N GLU A 15 -16.16 6.01 -0.77
CA GLU A 15 -17.41 6.79 -0.76
C GLU A 15 -18.11 6.74 0.59
N TYR A 16 -18.23 5.55 1.18
CA TYR A 16 -18.81 5.38 2.51
C TYR A 16 -18.05 6.15 3.59
N TYR A 17 -16.71 6.12 3.55
CA TYR A 17 -15.89 6.86 4.49
C TYR A 17 -16.06 8.38 4.34
N GLN A 18 -16.11 8.90 3.11
CA GLN A 18 -16.32 10.33 2.86
C GLN A 18 -17.73 10.80 3.27
N GLN A 19 -18.77 9.97 3.10
CA GLN A 19 -20.12 10.28 3.56
C GLN A 19 -20.19 10.43 5.09
N GLN A 20 -19.43 9.62 5.84
CA GLN A 20 -19.35 9.74 7.29
C GLN A 20 -18.50 10.91 7.75
N ASN A 21 -17.44 11.24 7.00
CA ASN A 21 -16.46 12.25 7.37
C ASN A 21 -16.55 13.45 6.42
N LYS A 22 -17.57 14.29 6.63
CA LYS A 22 -17.81 15.47 5.80
C LYS A 22 -16.54 16.33 5.65
N GLY A 23 -16.20 16.68 4.42
CA GLY A 23 -15.05 17.52 4.10
C GLY A 23 -13.73 16.75 3.93
N VAL A 24 -13.70 15.43 4.11
CA VAL A 24 -12.52 14.61 3.80
C VAL A 24 -12.53 14.22 2.32
N SER A 25 -11.41 14.46 1.63
CA SER A 25 -11.13 13.90 0.31
C SER A 25 -10.13 12.75 0.42
N ILE A 26 -10.19 11.82 -0.54
CA ILE A 26 -9.20 10.74 -0.68
C ILE A 26 -8.50 10.98 -2.02
N ASP A 27 -7.23 11.39 -1.96
CA ASP A 27 -6.50 11.85 -3.15
C ASP A 27 -5.46 10.83 -3.64
N LYS A 28 -5.22 9.76 -2.88
CA LYS A 28 -4.24 8.71 -3.20
C LYS A 28 -4.51 7.44 -2.41
N ILE A 29 -4.18 6.31 -3.03
CA ILE A 29 -4.16 5.00 -2.36
C ILE A 29 -2.74 4.45 -2.33
N PHE A 30 -2.35 3.93 -1.17
CA PHE A 30 -1.14 3.11 -1.02
C PHE A 30 -1.52 1.63 -0.93
N ILE A 31 -0.91 0.80 -1.77
CA ILE A 31 -1.13 -0.64 -1.79
C ILE A 31 0.05 -1.34 -1.09
N THR A 32 -0.28 -2.19 -0.11
CA THR A 32 0.68 -2.97 0.69
C THR A 32 0.37 -4.47 0.57
N GLY A 33 1.19 -5.31 1.21
CA GLY A 33 0.99 -6.76 1.28
C GLY A 33 1.46 -7.52 0.03
N GLY A 34 1.30 -8.84 0.05
CA GLY A 34 1.73 -9.72 -1.04
C GLY A 34 0.92 -9.55 -2.33
N GLY A 35 -0.38 -9.26 -2.20
CA GLY A 35 -1.29 -9.04 -3.33
C GLY A 35 -0.95 -7.82 -4.17
N ALA A 36 -0.18 -6.86 -3.62
CA ALA A 36 0.30 -5.69 -4.35
C ALA A 36 1.20 -6.05 -5.55
N LYS A 37 1.79 -7.25 -5.55
CA LYS A 37 2.68 -7.76 -6.61
C LYS A 37 1.94 -8.45 -7.75
N LEU A 38 0.61 -8.51 -7.73
CA LEU A 38 -0.15 -9.00 -8.87
C LEU A 38 0.12 -8.13 -10.10
N ASN A 39 0.31 -8.77 -11.25
CA ASN A 39 0.68 -8.08 -12.49
C ASN A 39 -0.33 -6.97 -12.82
N ASN A 40 0.22 -5.79 -13.14
CA ASN A 40 -0.52 -4.58 -13.51
C ASN A 40 -1.54 -4.10 -12.45
N MET A 41 -1.44 -4.56 -11.20
CA MET A 41 -2.39 -4.20 -10.13
C MET A 41 -2.44 -2.69 -9.92
N ILE A 42 -1.29 -2.06 -9.74
CA ILE A 42 -1.19 -0.63 -9.42
C ILE A 42 -1.75 0.22 -10.56
N GLU A 43 -1.31 -0.03 -11.79
CA GLU A 43 -1.75 0.70 -12.99
C GLU A 43 -3.25 0.51 -13.25
N SER A 44 -3.74 -0.72 -13.10
CA SER A 44 -5.15 -1.04 -13.29
C SER A 44 -6.04 -0.37 -12.24
N LEU A 45 -5.60 -0.35 -10.97
CA LEU A 45 -6.32 0.36 -9.91
C LEU A 45 -6.30 1.86 -10.16
N ALA A 46 -5.14 2.44 -10.48
CA ALA A 46 -5.04 3.87 -10.74
C ALA A 46 -6.00 4.33 -11.85
N LYS A 47 -6.06 3.56 -12.95
CA LYS A 47 -6.98 3.82 -14.06
C LYS A 47 -8.45 3.65 -13.68
N LYS A 48 -8.79 2.63 -12.89
CA LYS A 48 -10.19 2.31 -12.56
C LYS A 48 -10.78 3.22 -11.49
N LEU A 49 -9.94 3.71 -10.59
CA LEU A 49 -10.34 4.57 -9.48
C LEU A 49 -10.21 6.05 -9.81
N ASP A 50 -9.64 6.39 -10.97
CA ASP A 50 -9.29 7.75 -11.39
C ASP A 50 -8.52 8.52 -10.31
N MET A 51 -7.58 7.82 -9.67
CA MET A 51 -6.82 8.31 -8.52
C MET A 51 -5.43 7.65 -8.49
N PRO A 52 -4.38 8.36 -8.04
CA PRO A 52 -3.06 7.75 -7.86
C PRO A 52 -3.10 6.52 -6.95
N ALA A 53 -2.75 5.36 -7.50
CA ALA A 53 -2.40 4.17 -6.72
C ALA A 53 -0.88 4.02 -6.67
N VAL A 54 -0.32 3.79 -5.49
CA VAL A 54 1.13 3.72 -5.28
C VAL A 54 1.49 2.42 -4.57
N LEU A 55 2.47 1.69 -5.11
CA LEU A 55 3.05 0.56 -4.40
C LEU A 55 3.82 1.10 -3.19
N HIS A 56 3.39 0.74 -1.99
CA HIS A 56 4.05 1.20 -0.77
C HIS A 56 5.42 0.52 -0.60
N ASP A 57 6.44 1.33 -0.38
CA ASP A 57 7.77 0.88 0.02
C ASP A 57 8.09 1.36 1.45
N PRO A 58 7.94 0.47 2.46
CA PRO A 58 8.23 0.82 3.85
C PRO A 58 9.74 0.97 4.14
N LEU A 59 10.62 0.55 3.22
CA LEU A 59 12.07 0.60 3.41
C LEU A 59 12.66 1.98 3.15
N THR A 60 11.94 2.85 2.41
CA THR A 60 12.40 4.20 2.02
C THR A 60 12.84 5.09 3.17
N LYS A 61 12.30 4.86 4.37
CA LYS A 61 12.61 5.64 5.59
C LYS A 61 13.53 4.89 6.57
N LEU A 62 14.04 3.72 6.20
CA LEU A 62 14.85 2.88 7.08
C LEU A 62 16.33 2.90 6.67
N LYS A 63 17.22 2.94 7.67
CA LYS A 63 18.64 2.68 7.46
C LYS A 63 18.83 1.16 7.37
N ILE A 64 19.05 0.66 6.16
CA ILE A 64 19.28 -0.77 5.92
C ILE A 64 20.78 -1.09 6.08
N PRO A 65 21.18 -1.96 7.04
CA PRO A 65 22.57 -2.36 7.22
C PRO A 65 23.14 -3.06 5.99
N THR A 66 24.47 -2.97 5.79
CA THR A 66 25.16 -3.60 4.65
C THR A 66 25.13 -5.13 4.68
N SER A 67 24.83 -5.73 5.84
CA SER A 67 24.62 -7.18 5.98
C SER A 67 23.37 -7.69 5.27
N PHE A 68 22.44 -6.80 4.88
CA PHE A 68 21.25 -7.18 4.11
C PHE A 68 21.44 -6.94 2.61
N ASP A 69 21.04 -7.92 1.80
CA ASP A 69 20.88 -7.71 0.36
C ASP A 69 19.64 -6.83 0.10
N LYS A 70 19.89 -5.56 -0.23
CA LYS A 70 18.84 -4.58 -0.53
C LYS A 70 17.94 -5.02 -1.68
N LYS A 71 18.46 -5.70 -2.71
CA LYS A 71 17.64 -6.14 -3.85
C LYS A 71 16.67 -7.23 -3.43
N GLN A 72 17.09 -8.17 -2.59
CA GLN A 72 16.20 -9.21 -2.06
C GLN A 72 15.15 -8.61 -1.13
N LEU A 73 15.55 -7.67 -0.27
CA LEU A 73 14.65 -6.98 0.63
C LEU A 73 13.57 -6.18 -0.14
N GLN A 74 13.95 -5.51 -1.23
CA GLN A 74 13.04 -4.76 -2.08
C GLN A 74 11.92 -5.63 -2.69
N LYS A 75 12.22 -6.89 -3.05
CA LYS A 75 11.24 -7.83 -3.63
C LYS A 75 10.09 -8.16 -2.67
N ILE A 76 10.34 -8.07 -1.37
CA ILE A 76 9.35 -8.35 -0.33
C ILE A 76 8.89 -7.08 0.39
N ALA A 77 9.41 -5.90 0.04
CA ALA A 77 9.16 -4.65 0.75
C ALA A 77 7.67 -4.38 1.04
N PRO A 78 6.72 -4.51 0.09
CA PRO A 78 5.31 -4.27 0.36
C PRO A 78 4.72 -5.20 1.44
N GLN A 79 5.27 -6.40 1.63
CA GLN A 79 4.85 -7.39 2.63
C GLN A 79 5.36 -7.06 4.03
N LEU A 80 6.42 -6.25 4.13
CA LEU A 80 7.11 -5.98 5.39
C LEU A 80 6.42 -4.91 6.25
N GLY A 81 5.43 -4.18 5.71
CA GLY A 81 4.81 -3.03 6.39
C GLY A 81 4.34 -3.36 7.83
N THR A 82 3.62 -4.47 8.01
CA THR A 82 3.13 -4.89 9.33
C THR A 82 4.27 -5.27 10.27
N ALA A 83 5.24 -6.07 9.80
CA ALA A 83 6.38 -6.50 10.62
C ALA A 83 7.24 -5.31 11.06
N ILE A 84 7.50 -4.37 10.15
CA ILE A 84 8.19 -3.11 10.43
C ILE A 84 7.41 -2.29 11.45
N GLY A 85 6.09 -2.14 11.28
CA GLY A 85 5.24 -1.42 12.24
C GLY A 85 5.28 -2.01 13.65
N LEU A 86 5.24 -3.35 13.77
CA LEU A 86 5.36 -4.04 15.05
C LEU A 86 6.74 -3.81 15.69
N ALA A 87 7.82 -3.87 14.90
CA ALA A 87 9.17 -3.61 15.37
C ALA A 87 9.36 -2.16 15.82
N LEU A 88 8.82 -1.18 15.08
CA LEU A 88 8.87 0.24 15.45
C LEU A 88 8.18 0.51 16.79
N ARG A 89 7.04 -0.14 17.06
CA ARG A 89 6.35 -0.02 18.35
C ARG A 89 7.18 -0.57 19.51
N GLY A 90 7.88 -1.69 19.31
CA GLY A 90 8.68 -2.34 20.35
C GLY A 90 10.08 -1.74 20.53
N GLY A 91 10.66 -1.18 19.47
CA GLY A 91 12.01 -0.63 19.44
C GLY A 91 12.12 0.86 19.77
N SER A 92 11.01 1.53 20.09
CA SER A 92 11.00 2.88 20.65
C SER A 92 11.17 2.91 22.18
N GLN A 93 11.62 1.80 22.77
CA GLN A 93 11.91 1.62 24.20
C GLN A 93 13.42 1.59 24.42
#